data_AF-A0A401R478-F1
#
_entry.id   AF-A0A401R478-F1
#
_cell.length_a   1.000
_cell.length_b   1.000
_cell.length_c   1.000
_cell.angle_alpha   90.00
_cell.angle_beta   90.00
_cell.angle_gamma   90.00
#
_symmetry.space_group_name_H-M   'P 1'
#
loop_
_entity.id
_entity.type
_entity.pdbx_description
1 polymer ?
#
loop_
_entity_poly.entity_id
_entity_poly.type
_entity_poly.pdbx_seq_one_letter_code
_entity_poly.pdbx_strand_id
1 'polypeptide(L)'
;MKVLWLFAHPDPRSLNGALKTAGLHTLEAHGHQHRVSDLYAMKWNPLVDAADYDHDPTDRLLVGDASERAYSAGRLSPDIAAEQRKLAWADTLVVQFPLWWYGMPAILKGWFDRVFVKGFAFGHTDPTTGRPQRYGDGPLTGKRALVVVTAGARAATLGPRGVNGDLNDLLFPLQHGTLWYTGMSVAPPLLIPGADRTTPDAYAAATARLRHRLLTLPTTDPLPFRHQNTGDYDDDLLLHPHLTPHPHRPLGPLHHPTPTPSPHPTRPSPPKFPHAPPPDRRHQQQPDTGKSPLCRTQLTHHLNLTP
;
A
#
# COMPACT_ATOMS: atom_id res chain seq x y z
N MET A 1 13.78 -17.22 -4.83
CA MET A 1 12.60 -16.94 -5.68
C MET A 1 12.97 -16.01 -6.82
N LYS A 2 12.10 -15.90 -7.83
CA LYS A 2 12.15 -14.90 -8.90
C LYS A 2 11.28 -13.70 -8.50
N VAL A 3 11.88 -12.52 -8.35
CA VAL A 3 11.19 -11.30 -7.89
C VAL A 3 11.09 -10.29 -9.02
N LEU A 4 9.88 -9.83 -9.33
CA LEU A 4 9.69 -8.59 -10.10
C LEU A 4 9.60 -7.42 -9.12
N TRP A 5 10.54 -6.48 -9.23
CA TRP A 5 10.56 -5.25 -8.45
C TRP A 5 10.00 -4.09 -9.28
N LEU A 6 8.75 -3.73 -9.02
CA LEU A 6 8.05 -2.60 -9.62
C LEU A 6 8.34 -1.34 -8.79
N PHE A 7 9.03 -0.36 -9.39
CA PHE A 7 9.55 0.80 -8.70
C PHE A 7 9.06 2.10 -9.33
N ALA A 8 8.53 3.00 -8.49
CA ALA A 8 8.02 4.30 -8.93
C ALA A 8 8.60 5.46 -8.11
N HIS A 9 9.75 5.98 -8.53
CA HIS A 9 10.29 7.25 -8.03
C HIS A 9 11.15 7.95 -9.10
N PRO A 10 11.04 9.28 -9.29
CA PRO A 10 11.79 9.99 -10.34
C PRO A 10 13.29 10.14 -10.05
N ASP A 11 13.68 10.35 -8.79
CA ASP A 11 15.10 10.51 -8.42
C ASP A 11 15.71 9.18 -7.93
N PRO A 12 16.73 8.63 -8.61
CA PRO A 12 17.43 7.41 -8.17
C PRO A 12 18.24 7.59 -6.87
N ARG A 13 18.54 8.83 -6.46
CA ARG A 13 19.23 9.16 -5.21
C ARG A 13 18.28 9.34 -4.02
N SER A 14 16.97 9.22 -4.26
CA SER A 14 15.96 9.31 -3.20
C SER A 14 16.08 8.19 -2.17
N LEU A 15 15.41 8.36 -1.02
CA LEU A 15 15.22 7.28 -0.05
C LEU A 15 14.63 6.02 -0.71
N ASN A 16 13.68 6.17 -1.62
CA ASN A 16 13.11 5.04 -2.36
C ASN A 16 14.18 4.36 -3.22
N GLY A 17 14.99 5.13 -3.96
CA GLY A 17 16.10 4.61 -4.74
C GLY A 17 17.11 3.83 -3.89
N ALA A 18 17.50 4.39 -2.74
CA ALA A 18 18.40 3.74 -1.80
C ALA A 18 17.82 2.43 -1.23
N LEU A 19 16.55 2.43 -0.81
CA LEU A 19 15.85 1.24 -0.34
C LEU A 19 15.72 0.16 -1.42
N LYS A 20 15.43 0.54 -2.68
CA LYS A 20 15.41 -0.39 -3.82
C LYS A 20 16.77 -1.06 -3.95
N THR A 21 17.85 -0.27 -4.05
CA THR A 21 19.22 -0.79 -4.20
C THR A 21 19.59 -1.76 -3.08
N ALA A 22 19.30 -1.41 -1.82
CA ALA A 22 19.58 -2.28 -0.68
C ALA A 22 18.73 -3.57 -0.71
N GLY A 23 17.49 -3.48 -1.16
CA GLY A 23 16.60 -4.63 -1.35
C GLY A 23 17.08 -5.58 -2.45
N LEU A 24 17.47 -5.05 -3.61
CA LEU A 24 18.01 -5.84 -4.72
C LEU A 24 19.30 -6.56 -4.32
N HIS A 25 20.24 -5.85 -3.68
CA HIS A 25 21.45 -6.46 -3.15
C HIS A 25 21.15 -7.56 -2.12
N THR A 26 20.13 -7.37 -1.27
CA THR A 26 19.68 -8.43 -0.35
C THR A 26 19.21 -9.67 -1.11
N LEU A 27 18.40 -9.51 -2.17
CA LEU A 27 17.92 -10.62 -2.98
C LEU A 27 19.08 -11.39 -3.62
N GLU A 28 20.01 -10.68 -4.27
CA GLU A 28 21.20 -11.27 -4.89
C GLU A 28 22.05 -12.05 -3.88
N ALA A 29 22.35 -11.43 -2.74
CA ALA A 29 23.18 -12.03 -1.69
C ALA A 29 22.58 -13.31 -1.08
N HIS A 30 21.29 -13.57 -1.26
CA HIS A 30 20.61 -14.77 -0.77
C HIS A 30 20.13 -15.68 -1.93
N GLY A 31 20.75 -15.55 -3.10
CA GLY A 31 20.54 -16.46 -4.24
C GLY A 31 19.17 -16.29 -4.93
N HIS A 32 18.51 -15.16 -4.75
CA HIS A 32 17.26 -14.85 -5.42
C HIS A 32 17.53 -14.12 -6.73
N GLN A 33 16.73 -14.43 -7.75
CA GLN A 33 16.78 -13.72 -9.02
C GLN A 33 15.81 -12.55 -8.98
N HIS A 34 16.14 -11.45 -9.64
CA HIS A 34 15.22 -10.33 -9.74
C HIS A 34 15.20 -9.72 -11.14
N ARG A 35 14.09 -9.09 -11.48
CA ARG A 35 13.93 -8.18 -12.60
C ARG A 35 13.34 -6.87 -12.06
N VAL A 36 13.70 -5.76 -12.67
CA VAL A 36 13.22 -4.44 -12.23
C VAL A 36 12.37 -3.81 -13.33
N SER A 37 11.29 -3.18 -12.92
CA SER A 37 10.53 -2.23 -13.73
C SER A 37 10.60 -0.87 -13.03
N ASP A 38 11.63 -0.11 -13.37
CA ASP A 38 11.82 1.26 -12.90
C ASP A 38 11.04 2.19 -13.83
N LEU A 39 9.82 2.55 -13.43
CA LEU A 39 8.85 3.17 -14.33
C LEU A 39 9.32 4.53 -14.85
N TYR A 40 10.03 5.30 -14.02
CA TYR A 40 10.57 6.59 -14.44
C TYR A 40 11.78 6.43 -15.37
N ALA A 41 12.69 5.49 -15.08
CA ALA A 41 13.81 5.20 -15.97
C ALA A 41 13.35 4.65 -17.33
N MET A 42 12.27 3.86 -17.33
CA MET A 42 11.61 3.34 -18.54
C MET A 42 10.85 4.41 -19.32
N LYS A 43 10.64 5.61 -18.75
CA LYS A 43 9.70 6.62 -19.27
C LYS A 43 8.33 6.01 -19.56
N TRP A 44 7.84 5.17 -18.65
CA TRP A 44 6.61 4.42 -18.82
C TRP A 44 5.45 5.37 -19.14
N ASN A 45 4.74 5.11 -20.25
CA ASN A 45 3.49 5.79 -20.55
C ASN A 45 2.39 5.24 -19.62
N PRO A 46 1.79 6.06 -18.74
CA PRO A 46 0.77 5.58 -17.82
C PRO A 46 -0.66 5.67 -18.38
N LEU A 47 -0.84 6.19 -19.59
CA LEU A 47 -2.15 6.42 -20.17
C LEU A 47 -2.58 5.20 -21.00
N VAL A 48 -3.76 4.66 -20.69
CA VAL A 48 -4.43 3.68 -21.52
C VAL A 48 -4.88 4.35 -22.81
N ASP A 49 -4.53 3.76 -23.95
CA ASP A 49 -4.85 4.30 -25.28
C ASP A 49 -5.21 3.18 -26.28
N ALA A 50 -5.90 3.52 -27.37
CA ALA A 50 -6.24 2.60 -28.46
C ALA A 50 -4.99 1.90 -29.05
N ALA A 51 -3.86 2.61 -29.06
CA ALA A 51 -2.57 2.09 -29.51
C ALA A 51 -2.06 0.89 -28.68
N ASP A 52 -2.58 0.69 -27.46
CA ASP A 52 -2.23 -0.47 -26.64
C ASP A 52 -2.77 -1.79 -27.19
N TYR A 53 -3.76 -1.73 -28.09
CA TYR A 53 -4.58 -2.88 -28.48
C TYR A 53 -4.63 -3.14 -30.00
N ASP A 54 -3.83 -2.44 -30.81
CA ASP A 54 -3.92 -2.48 -32.28
C ASP A 54 -5.37 -2.24 -32.75
N HIS A 55 -6.03 -1.27 -32.11
CA HIS A 55 -7.47 -1.00 -32.29
C HIS A 55 -7.73 -0.11 -33.51
N ASP A 56 -8.75 -0.44 -34.28
CA ASP A 56 -9.17 0.34 -35.45
C ASP A 56 -9.75 1.69 -35.00
N PRO A 57 -9.16 2.84 -35.41
CA PRO A 57 -9.63 4.16 -35.00
C PRO A 57 -11.04 4.51 -35.52
N THR A 58 -11.58 3.76 -36.48
CA THR A 58 -12.95 3.95 -36.98
C THR A 58 -14.00 3.31 -36.06
N ASP A 59 -13.60 2.35 -35.24
CA ASP A 59 -14.46 1.67 -34.27
C ASP A 59 -14.44 2.33 -32.90
N ARG A 60 -15.56 2.25 -32.17
CA ARG A 60 -15.61 2.66 -30.77
C ARG A 60 -14.70 1.79 -29.91
N LEU A 61 -13.75 2.42 -29.20
CA LEU A 61 -12.91 1.71 -28.24
C LEU A 61 -13.73 1.30 -27.00
N LEU A 62 -13.88 -0.01 -26.82
CA LEU A 62 -14.31 -0.64 -25.57
C LEU A 62 -13.10 -1.31 -24.93
N VAL A 63 -12.48 -0.65 -23.95
CA VAL A 63 -11.17 -1.03 -23.39
C VAL A 63 -11.12 -2.50 -22.95
N GLY A 64 -12.14 -2.99 -22.24
CA GLY A 64 -12.20 -4.37 -21.78
C GLY A 64 -12.09 -5.38 -22.93
N ASP A 65 -12.97 -5.24 -23.93
CA ASP A 65 -13.02 -6.18 -25.07
C ASP A 65 -11.83 -6.01 -26.01
N ALA A 66 -11.37 -4.78 -26.23
CA ALA A 66 -10.17 -4.51 -27.04
C ALA A 66 -8.93 -5.14 -26.40
N SER A 67 -8.77 -4.99 -25.08
CA SER A 67 -7.64 -5.56 -24.34
C SER A 67 -7.62 -7.10 -24.36
N GLU A 68 -8.79 -7.75 -24.24
CA GLU A 68 -8.92 -9.20 -24.31
C GLU A 68 -8.61 -9.76 -25.70
N ARG A 69 -9.15 -9.11 -26.75
CA ARG A 69 -8.85 -9.48 -28.15
C ARG A 69 -7.37 -9.31 -28.47
N ALA A 70 -6.79 -8.18 -28.07
CA ALA A 70 -5.37 -7.89 -28.31
C ALA A 70 -4.46 -8.87 -27.56
N TYR A 71 -4.77 -9.18 -26.30
CA TYR A 71 -4.05 -10.18 -25.52
C TYR A 71 -4.11 -11.57 -26.18
N SER A 72 -5.32 -12.03 -26.51
CA SER A 72 -5.54 -13.36 -27.10
C SER A 72 -4.87 -13.52 -28.47
N ALA A 73 -4.78 -12.42 -29.24
CA ALA A 73 -4.12 -12.39 -30.54
C ALA A 73 -2.61 -12.09 -30.46
N GLY A 74 -2.05 -11.83 -29.27
CA GLY A 74 -0.65 -11.43 -29.11
C GLY A 74 -0.31 -10.06 -29.71
N ARG A 75 -1.29 -9.15 -29.78
CA ARG A 75 -1.20 -7.82 -30.40
C ARG A 75 -1.20 -6.65 -29.41
N LEU A 76 -0.96 -6.91 -28.12
CA LEU A 76 -0.73 -5.84 -27.16
C LEU A 76 0.53 -5.04 -27.54
N SER A 77 0.57 -3.77 -27.16
CA SER A 77 1.76 -2.94 -27.34
C SER A 77 3.01 -3.62 -26.73
N PRO A 78 4.20 -3.51 -27.38
CA PRO A 78 5.37 -4.29 -26.99
C PRO A 78 5.83 -4.07 -25.55
N ASP A 79 5.64 -2.87 -25.01
CA ASP A 79 5.96 -2.51 -23.64
C ASP A 79 5.02 -3.21 -22.64
N ILE A 80 3.71 -3.25 -22.89
CA ILE A 80 2.75 -4.03 -22.08
C ILE A 80 3.13 -5.52 -22.09
N ALA A 81 3.36 -6.09 -23.27
CA ALA A 81 3.72 -7.50 -23.41
C ALA A 81 5.04 -7.84 -22.68
N ALA A 82 6.01 -6.91 -22.65
CA ALA A 82 7.25 -7.09 -21.91
C ALA A 82 7.03 -7.15 -20.39
N GLU A 83 6.17 -6.29 -19.85
CA GLU A 83 5.83 -6.29 -18.42
C GLU A 83 5.04 -7.54 -18.02
N GLN A 84 4.11 -8.01 -18.86
CA GLN A 84 3.41 -9.28 -18.65
C GLN A 84 4.37 -10.48 -18.62
N ARG A 85 5.38 -10.51 -19.51
CA ARG A 85 6.43 -11.55 -19.47
C ARG A 85 7.24 -11.52 -18.16
N LYS A 86 7.51 -10.33 -17.60
CA LYS A 86 8.18 -10.21 -16.29
C LYS A 86 7.29 -10.76 -15.17
N LEU A 87 6.00 -10.43 -15.18
CA LEU A 87 5.03 -10.96 -14.22
C LEU A 87 4.88 -12.47 -14.32
N ALA A 88 4.76 -13.02 -15.53
CA ALA A 88 4.69 -14.45 -15.76
C ALA A 88 5.93 -15.18 -15.22
N TRP A 89 7.12 -14.60 -15.45
CA TRP A 89 8.38 -15.12 -14.92
C TRP A 89 8.47 -15.06 -13.39
N ALA A 90 7.93 -14.03 -12.74
CA ALA A 90 8.11 -13.82 -11.29
C ALA A 90 7.23 -14.73 -10.43
N ASP A 91 7.77 -15.18 -9.30
CA ASP A 91 7.01 -15.82 -8.22
C ASP A 91 6.48 -14.77 -7.22
N THR A 92 7.12 -13.59 -7.20
CA THR A 92 6.81 -12.50 -6.26
C THR A 92 6.85 -11.14 -6.96
N LEU A 93 5.85 -10.31 -6.68
CA LEU A 93 5.80 -8.91 -7.07
C LEU A 93 6.09 -8.01 -5.86
N VAL A 94 7.17 -7.25 -5.89
CA VAL A 94 7.43 -6.15 -4.95
C VAL A 94 6.99 -4.85 -5.59
N VAL A 95 6.08 -4.12 -4.94
CA VAL A 95 5.57 -2.83 -5.42
C VAL A 95 6.08 -1.75 -4.48
N GLN A 96 7.02 -0.92 -4.96
CA GLN A 96 7.68 0.10 -4.15
C GLN A 96 7.40 1.52 -4.65
N PHE A 97 6.88 2.38 -3.76
CA PHE A 97 6.54 3.76 -4.09
C PHE A 97 6.48 4.68 -2.85
N PRO A 98 6.57 6.01 -3.04
CA PRO A 98 6.14 6.99 -2.06
C PRO A 98 4.62 7.13 -2.04
N LEU A 99 4.02 7.19 -0.85
CA LEU A 99 2.60 7.45 -0.66
C LEU A 99 2.29 8.88 -1.05
N TRP A 100 1.75 9.07 -2.26
CA TRP A 100 1.38 10.37 -2.80
C TRP A 100 -0.13 10.49 -2.84
N TRP A 101 -0.67 11.56 -2.25
CA TRP A 101 -2.12 11.75 -2.11
C TRP A 101 -2.85 10.50 -1.59
N TYR A 102 -2.27 9.86 -0.58
CA TYR A 102 -2.82 8.65 0.05
C TYR A 102 -3.00 7.44 -0.88
N GLY A 103 -2.26 7.41 -1.99
CA GLY A 103 -2.24 6.28 -2.91
C GLY A 103 -0.91 6.11 -3.62
N MET A 104 -0.97 5.36 -4.72
CA MET A 104 0.16 5.15 -5.62
C MET A 104 0.43 6.40 -6.47
N PRO A 105 1.70 6.67 -6.86
CA PRO A 105 1.99 7.63 -7.93
C PRO A 105 1.24 7.30 -9.21
N ALA A 106 0.81 8.33 -9.96
CA ALA A 106 0.03 8.15 -11.19
C ALA A 106 0.71 7.20 -12.20
N ILE A 107 2.04 7.27 -12.34
CA ILE A 107 2.79 6.38 -13.23
C ILE A 107 2.66 4.90 -12.86
N LEU A 108 2.55 4.60 -11.57
CA LEU A 108 2.37 3.25 -11.05
C LEU A 108 0.92 2.77 -11.24
N LYS A 109 -0.05 3.64 -10.99
CA LYS A 109 -1.46 3.32 -11.27
C LYS A 109 -1.67 3.00 -12.76
N GLY A 110 -1.09 3.81 -13.65
CA GLY A 110 -1.14 3.57 -15.09
C GLY A 110 -0.43 2.30 -15.55
N TRP A 111 0.62 1.86 -14.84
CA TRP A 111 1.21 0.54 -15.09
C TRP A 111 0.21 -0.59 -14.84
N PHE A 112 -0.52 -0.56 -13.71
CA PHE A 112 -1.57 -1.54 -13.46
C PHE A 112 -2.68 -1.45 -14.51
N ASP A 113 -3.13 -0.24 -14.85
CA ASP A 113 -4.23 -0.05 -15.82
C ASP A 113 -3.92 -0.59 -17.22
N ARG A 114 -2.67 -0.48 -17.67
CA ARG A 114 -2.23 -0.97 -18.98
C ARG A 114 -1.81 -2.44 -18.95
N VAL A 115 -1.16 -2.91 -17.88
CA VAL A 115 -0.59 -4.27 -17.82
C VAL A 115 -1.63 -5.31 -17.40
N PHE A 116 -2.56 -4.96 -16.50
CA PHE A 116 -3.59 -5.87 -15.99
C PHE A 116 -4.80 -5.89 -16.93
N VAL A 117 -4.62 -6.48 -18.11
CA VAL A 117 -5.69 -6.60 -19.12
C VAL A 117 -6.59 -7.81 -18.87
N LYS A 118 -7.79 -7.76 -19.46
CA LYS A 118 -8.73 -8.88 -19.46
C LYS A 118 -8.12 -10.05 -20.25
N GLY A 119 -8.27 -11.27 -19.75
CA GLY A 119 -7.62 -12.47 -20.29
C GLY A 119 -6.20 -12.72 -19.76
N PHE A 120 -5.54 -11.72 -19.16
CA PHE A 120 -4.24 -11.91 -18.48
C PHE A 120 -4.36 -11.85 -16.96
N ALA A 121 -4.84 -10.73 -16.40
CA ALA A 121 -4.90 -10.53 -14.96
C ALA A 121 -6.30 -10.78 -14.38
N PHE A 122 -7.35 -10.65 -15.20
CA PHE A 122 -8.73 -10.87 -14.80
C PHE A 122 -9.59 -11.36 -15.97
N GLY A 123 -10.90 -11.55 -15.73
CA GLY A 123 -11.88 -11.91 -16.77
C GLY A 123 -11.98 -13.40 -17.04
N HIS A 124 -11.42 -14.23 -16.15
CA HIS A 124 -11.58 -15.68 -16.23
C HIS A 124 -12.80 -16.12 -15.42
N THR A 125 -13.42 -17.20 -15.87
CA THR A 125 -14.58 -17.81 -15.24
C THR A 125 -14.27 -19.27 -14.98
N ASP A 126 -14.68 -19.77 -13.82
CA ASP A 126 -14.56 -21.17 -13.49
C ASP A 126 -15.50 -22.00 -14.41
N PRO A 127 -14.99 -22.98 -15.17
CA PRO A 127 -15.78 -23.71 -16.14
C PRO A 127 -16.80 -24.67 -15.51
N THR A 128 -16.65 -25.00 -14.23
CA THR A 128 -17.55 -25.91 -13.49
C THR A 128 -18.68 -25.14 -12.82
N THR A 129 -18.38 -24.01 -12.19
CA THR A 129 -19.35 -23.22 -11.41
C THR A 129 -19.92 -22.04 -12.19
N GLY A 130 -19.29 -21.63 -13.29
CA GLY A 130 -19.65 -20.42 -14.04
C GLY A 130 -19.36 -19.11 -13.31
N ARG A 131 -18.69 -19.15 -12.15
CA ARG A 131 -18.39 -17.96 -11.34
C ARG A 131 -17.08 -17.27 -11.78
N PRO A 132 -17.00 -15.94 -11.75
CA PRO A 132 -15.75 -15.23 -12.04
C PRO A 132 -14.62 -15.61 -11.06
N GLN A 133 -13.44 -15.92 -11.59
CA GLN A 133 -12.24 -16.20 -10.81
C GLN A 133 -11.53 -14.88 -10.46
N ARG A 134 -11.80 -14.41 -9.24
CA ARG A 134 -11.21 -13.19 -8.65
C ARG A 134 -11.25 -13.26 -7.13
N TYR A 135 -10.52 -12.35 -6.47
CA TYR A 135 -10.45 -12.23 -5.01
C TYR A 135 -10.08 -13.55 -4.33
N GLY A 136 -8.81 -13.92 -4.48
CA GLY A 136 -8.23 -15.16 -3.95
C GLY A 136 -8.16 -16.29 -4.98
N ASP A 137 -9.00 -16.21 -6.00
CA ASP A 137 -8.88 -16.98 -7.24
C ASP A 137 -8.38 -16.05 -8.36
N GLY A 138 -7.86 -16.61 -9.44
CA GLY A 138 -7.53 -15.85 -10.65
C GLY A 138 -6.24 -16.28 -11.35
N PRO A 139 -5.87 -15.61 -12.45
CA PRO A 139 -4.75 -16.02 -13.29
C PRO A 139 -3.38 -15.87 -12.63
N LEU A 140 -3.29 -15.04 -11.60
CA LEU A 140 -2.05 -14.76 -10.88
C LEU A 140 -1.97 -15.50 -9.53
N THR A 141 -2.86 -16.47 -9.30
CA THR A 141 -2.80 -17.41 -8.17
C THR A 141 -1.43 -18.10 -8.10
N GLY A 142 -0.95 -18.32 -6.87
CA GLY A 142 0.37 -18.89 -6.60
C GLY A 142 1.50 -17.86 -6.56
N LYS A 143 1.26 -16.61 -7.03
CA LYS A 143 2.22 -15.50 -6.86
C LYS A 143 1.98 -14.77 -5.55
N ARG A 144 3.05 -14.22 -4.98
CA ARG A 144 2.99 -13.38 -3.76
C ARG A 144 3.21 -11.92 -4.09
N ALA A 145 2.64 -11.02 -3.30
CA ALA A 145 2.87 -9.59 -3.44
C ALA A 145 3.32 -8.93 -2.13
N LEU A 146 4.26 -7.99 -2.20
CA LEU A 146 4.68 -7.15 -1.08
C LEU A 146 4.65 -5.67 -1.49
N VAL A 147 3.91 -4.85 -0.74
CA VAL A 147 3.92 -3.40 -0.90
C VAL A 147 4.96 -2.79 0.04
N VAL A 148 5.90 -2.02 -0.50
CA VAL A 148 6.90 -1.25 0.24
C VAL A 148 6.61 0.23 0.03
N VAL A 149 6.15 0.92 1.08
CA VAL A 149 5.66 2.28 0.97
C VAL A 149 6.43 3.22 1.90
N THR A 150 6.93 4.32 1.34
CA THR A 150 7.48 5.44 2.12
C THR A 150 6.40 6.50 2.29
N ALA A 151 6.31 7.14 3.46
CA ALA A 151 5.33 8.19 3.72
C ALA A 151 5.96 9.35 4.48
N GLY A 152 5.61 10.59 4.12
CA GLY A 152 6.02 11.77 4.88
C GLY A 152 5.38 11.83 6.27
N ALA A 153 4.21 11.23 6.43
CA ALA A 153 3.49 11.13 7.71
C ALA A 153 4.26 10.32 8.76
N ARG A 154 4.02 10.62 10.05
CA ARG A 154 4.55 9.83 11.17
C ARG A 154 3.78 8.51 11.28
N ALA A 155 4.42 7.46 11.80
CA ALA A 155 3.81 6.14 11.93
C ALA A 155 2.45 6.18 12.66
N ALA A 156 2.39 6.90 13.79
CA ALA A 156 1.19 6.98 14.63
C ALA A 156 0.00 7.66 13.94
N THR A 157 0.22 8.51 12.93
CA THR A 157 -0.88 9.18 12.23
C THR A 157 -1.47 8.32 11.11
N LEU A 158 -0.81 7.21 10.74
CA LEU A 158 -1.25 6.21 9.74
C LEU A 158 -1.75 4.91 10.40
N GLY A 159 -2.25 5.00 11.63
CA GLY A 159 -2.83 3.87 12.36
C GLY A 159 -4.34 4.04 12.58
N PRO A 160 -5.00 3.12 13.30
CA PRO A 160 -6.46 3.05 13.42
C PRO A 160 -7.11 4.24 14.14
N ARG A 161 -6.31 5.10 14.77
CA ARG A 161 -6.74 6.34 15.44
C ARG A 161 -6.03 7.57 14.89
N GLY A 162 -5.23 7.39 13.84
CA GLY A 162 -4.48 8.45 13.21
C GLY A 162 -5.37 9.26 12.29
N VAL A 163 -5.15 10.57 12.25
CA VAL A 163 -5.95 11.49 11.41
C VAL A 163 -5.83 11.20 9.92
N ASN A 164 -4.78 10.49 9.49
CA ASN A 164 -4.59 10.13 8.09
C ASN A 164 -5.26 8.80 7.70
N GLY A 165 -5.88 8.09 8.65
CA GLY A 165 -6.43 6.74 8.43
C GLY A 165 -5.42 5.61 8.64
N ASP A 166 -5.92 4.39 8.86
CA ASP A 166 -5.07 3.20 8.95
C ASP A 166 -4.41 2.89 7.61
N LEU A 167 -3.15 2.46 7.63
CA LEU A 167 -2.41 2.16 6.41
C LEU A 167 -3.10 1.11 5.53
N ASN A 168 -3.69 0.05 6.10
CA ASN A 168 -4.35 -0.97 5.30
C ASN A 168 -5.65 -0.45 4.69
N ASP A 169 -6.34 0.49 5.34
CA ASP A 169 -7.52 1.15 4.77
C ASP A 169 -7.11 1.98 3.54
N LEU A 170 -6.02 2.74 3.67
CA LEU A 170 -5.47 3.54 2.57
C LEU A 170 -4.96 2.68 1.41
N LEU A 171 -4.39 1.51 1.71
CA LEU A 171 -3.86 0.58 0.71
C LEU A 171 -4.88 -0.47 0.25
N PHE A 172 -6.10 -0.48 0.80
CA PHE A 172 -7.13 -1.46 0.46
C PHE A 172 -7.40 -1.55 -1.05
N PRO A 173 -7.51 -0.43 -1.81
CA PRO A 173 -7.69 -0.49 -3.26
C PRO A 173 -6.55 -1.21 -4.00
N LEU A 174 -5.30 -1.09 -3.53
CA LEU A 174 -4.16 -1.79 -4.10
C LEU A 174 -4.10 -3.25 -3.62
N GLN A 175 -4.15 -3.46 -2.31
CA GLN A 175 -3.98 -4.79 -1.71
C GLN A 175 -5.15 -5.71 -2.07
N HIS A 176 -6.39 -5.26 -1.85
CA HIS A 176 -7.58 -6.05 -2.12
C HIS A 176 -8.04 -5.90 -3.57
N GLY A 177 -8.25 -4.66 -4.01
CA GLY A 177 -8.88 -4.36 -5.31
C GLY A 177 -8.00 -4.60 -6.54
N THR A 178 -6.68 -4.67 -6.37
CA THR A 178 -5.74 -4.86 -7.49
C THR A 178 -4.97 -6.18 -7.37
N LEU A 179 -4.31 -6.43 -6.23
CA LEU A 179 -3.44 -7.60 -6.08
C LEU A 179 -4.24 -8.87 -5.75
N TRP A 180 -5.00 -8.86 -4.65
CA TRP A 180 -5.84 -9.99 -4.24
C TRP A 180 -6.91 -10.33 -5.28
N TYR A 181 -7.47 -9.31 -5.95
CA TYR A 181 -8.41 -9.47 -7.05
C TYR A 181 -7.90 -10.48 -8.10
N THR A 182 -6.60 -10.44 -8.43
CA THR A 182 -5.99 -11.32 -9.45
C THR A 182 -5.60 -12.72 -8.94
N GLY A 183 -5.81 -13.00 -7.66
CA GLY A 183 -5.45 -14.27 -7.00
C GLY A 183 -4.11 -14.26 -6.27
N MET A 184 -3.34 -13.16 -6.29
CA MET A 184 -2.06 -13.11 -5.58
C MET A 184 -2.23 -13.14 -4.07
N SER A 185 -1.38 -13.89 -3.35
CA SER A 185 -1.30 -13.80 -1.89
C SER A 185 -0.55 -12.53 -1.45
N VAL A 186 -1.26 -11.59 -0.81
CA VAL A 186 -0.71 -10.27 -0.46
C VAL A 186 -0.12 -10.30 0.95
N ALA A 187 1.18 -10.06 1.10
CA ALA A 187 1.80 -9.94 2.42
C ALA A 187 1.48 -8.58 3.07
N PRO A 188 1.54 -8.47 4.43
CA PRO A 188 1.39 -7.19 5.12
C PRO A 188 2.35 -6.13 4.56
N PRO A 189 1.93 -4.87 4.37
CA PRO A 189 2.79 -3.86 3.75
C PRO A 189 3.97 -3.52 4.66
N LEU A 190 5.07 -3.03 4.07
CA LEU A 190 6.18 -2.44 4.81
C LEU A 190 6.10 -0.91 4.71
N LEU A 191 5.80 -0.25 5.83
CA LEU A 191 5.82 1.20 5.95
C LEU A 191 7.19 1.72 6.38
N ILE A 192 7.64 2.77 5.70
CA ILE A 192 8.76 3.63 6.09
C ILE A 192 8.19 5.04 6.32
N PRO A 193 7.81 5.39 7.56
CA PRO A 193 7.19 6.66 7.89
C PRO A 193 8.24 7.76 8.09
N GLY A 194 7.82 9.02 8.05
CA GLY A 194 8.69 10.18 8.25
C GLY A 194 9.76 10.34 7.16
N ALA A 195 9.47 9.89 5.94
CA ALA A 195 10.44 9.76 4.85
C ALA A 195 11.25 11.05 4.57
N ASP A 196 10.61 12.22 4.64
CA ASP A 196 11.23 13.54 4.39
C ASP A 196 12.27 13.96 5.44
N ARG A 197 12.35 13.23 6.55
CA ARG A 197 13.19 13.53 7.73
C ARG A 197 14.03 12.32 8.14
N THR A 198 14.34 11.44 7.19
CA THR A 198 15.08 10.21 7.47
C THR A 198 16.52 10.51 7.88
N THR A 199 16.91 10.02 9.06
CA THR A 199 18.31 10.05 9.54
C THR A 199 19.07 8.80 9.07
N PRO A 200 20.41 8.79 9.14
CA PRO A 200 21.20 7.58 8.86
C PRO A 200 20.76 6.35 9.67
N ASP A 201 20.50 6.52 10.96
CA ASP A 201 20.01 5.43 11.83
C ASP A 201 18.62 4.95 11.42
N ALA A 202 17.71 5.87 11.09
CA ALA A 202 16.38 5.53 10.61
C ALA A 202 16.44 4.79 9.27
N TYR A 203 17.35 5.17 8.37
CA TYR A 203 17.61 4.48 7.11
C TYR A 203 18.18 3.07 7.34
N ALA A 204 19.16 2.91 8.23
CA ALA A 204 19.71 1.61 8.58
C ALA A 204 18.63 0.68 9.14
N ALA A 205 17.78 1.19 10.05
CA ALA A 205 16.65 0.44 10.58
C ALA A 205 15.62 0.09 9.50
N ALA A 206 15.31 1.00 8.57
CA ALA A 206 14.40 0.74 7.46
C ALA A 206 14.94 -0.35 6.52
N THR A 207 16.24 -0.31 6.23
CA THR A 207 16.93 -1.32 5.41
C THR A 207 16.95 -2.69 6.09
N ALA A 208 17.20 -2.74 7.40
CA ALA A 208 17.15 -3.99 8.17
C ALA A 208 15.74 -4.62 8.15
N ARG A 209 14.68 -3.79 8.32
CA ARG A 209 13.30 -4.26 8.18
C ARG A 209 13.01 -4.75 6.77
N LEU A 210 13.41 -4.01 5.73
CA LEU A 210 13.22 -4.42 4.34
C LEU A 210 13.91 -5.76 4.06
N ARG A 211 15.17 -5.92 4.48
CA ARG A 211 15.90 -7.18 4.38
C ARG A 211 15.14 -8.32 5.05
N HIS A 212 14.72 -8.15 6.29
CA HIS A 212 13.96 -9.18 7.00
C HIS A 212 12.68 -9.54 6.25
N ARG A 213 11.90 -8.54 5.81
CA ARG A 213 10.65 -8.75 5.06
C ARG A 213 10.87 -9.50 3.75
N LEU A 214 11.94 -9.23 3.02
CA LEU A 214 12.25 -9.94 1.76
C LEU A 214 12.61 -11.41 2.01
N LEU A 215 13.41 -11.69 3.05
CA LEU A 215 13.87 -13.05 3.36
C LEU A 215 12.78 -13.93 3.96
N THR A 216 11.83 -13.35 4.71
CA THR A 216 10.70 -14.10 5.28
C THR A 216 9.47 -14.10 4.39
N LEU A 217 9.46 -13.38 3.27
CA LEU A 217 8.31 -13.26 2.38
C LEU A 217 7.73 -14.60 1.90
N PRO A 218 8.54 -15.62 1.56
CA PRO A 218 8.01 -16.91 1.10
C PRO A 218 7.10 -17.60 2.14
N THR A 219 7.35 -17.38 3.43
CA THR A 219 6.67 -18.06 4.55
C THR A 219 5.82 -17.13 5.41
N THR A 220 5.84 -15.82 5.16
CA THR A 220 5.01 -14.85 5.89
C THR A 220 3.53 -15.13 5.65
N ASP A 221 2.68 -15.11 6.67
CA ASP A 221 1.24 -15.21 6.46
C ASP A 221 0.72 -14.01 5.65
N PRO A 222 -0.09 -14.23 4.61
CA PRO A 222 -0.68 -13.13 3.85
C PRO A 222 -1.74 -12.39 4.70
N LEU A 223 -2.13 -11.21 4.24
CA LEU A 223 -3.33 -10.53 4.71
C LEU A 223 -4.54 -11.48 4.55
N PRO A 224 -5.36 -11.67 5.59
CA PRO A 224 -6.41 -12.67 5.59
C PRO A 224 -7.66 -12.15 4.87
N PHE A 225 -7.56 -11.86 3.57
CA PHE A 225 -8.74 -11.51 2.79
C PHE A 225 -9.62 -12.74 2.57
N ARG A 226 -10.93 -12.53 2.59
CA ARG A 226 -11.91 -13.58 2.31
C ARG A 226 -11.90 -13.92 0.81
N HIS A 227 -11.99 -15.21 0.50
CA HIS A 227 -12.20 -15.65 -0.87
C HIS A 227 -13.63 -15.36 -1.29
N GLN A 228 -13.83 -14.94 -2.54
CA GLN A 228 -15.18 -14.70 -3.07
C GLN A 228 -16.00 -15.99 -3.15
N ASN A 229 -15.39 -17.07 -3.65
CA ASN A 229 -16.12 -18.24 -4.11
C ASN A 229 -16.21 -19.39 -3.08
N THR A 230 -15.87 -19.14 -1.81
CA THR A 230 -15.84 -20.18 -0.75
C THR A 230 -17.06 -20.18 0.17
N GLY A 231 -18.10 -19.42 -0.15
CA GLY A 231 -19.35 -19.37 0.62
C GLY A 231 -19.43 -18.30 1.72
N ASP A 232 -18.42 -17.43 1.83
CA ASP A 232 -18.48 -16.25 2.72
C ASP A 232 -19.45 -15.17 2.19
N TYR A 233 -19.60 -15.12 0.86
CA TYR A 233 -20.41 -14.16 0.14
C TYR A 233 -21.61 -14.84 -0.53
N ASP A 234 -22.75 -14.14 -0.56
CA ASP A 234 -23.92 -14.55 -1.32
C ASP A 234 -23.78 -14.26 -2.83
N ASP A 235 -24.83 -14.55 -3.60
CA ASP A 235 -24.84 -14.37 -5.06
C ASP A 235 -24.77 -12.89 -5.49
N ASP A 236 -25.12 -11.95 -4.59
CA ASP A 236 -24.96 -10.51 -4.80
C ASP A 236 -23.57 -10.00 -4.35
N LEU A 237 -22.69 -10.92 -3.94
CA LEU A 237 -21.34 -10.66 -3.42
C LEU A 237 -21.36 -9.85 -2.12
N LEU A 238 -22.44 -9.97 -1.34
CA LEU A 238 -22.55 -9.40 -0.01
C LEU A 238 -22.07 -10.42 1.02
N LEU A 239 -21.29 -9.95 2.01
CA LEU A 239 -20.82 -10.80 3.09
C LEU A 239 -22.03 -11.26 3.91
N HIS A 240 -22.14 -12.56 4.17
CA HIS A 240 -23.27 -13.06 4.94
C HIS A 240 -23.34 -12.42 6.34
N PRO A 241 -24.55 -12.02 6.82
CA PRO A 241 -24.70 -11.31 8.09
C PRO A 241 -24.08 -12.03 9.30
N HIS A 242 -24.13 -13.36 9.33
CA HIS A 242 -23.57 -14.17 10.43
C HIS A 242 -22.04 -14.13 10.51
N LEU A 243 -21.36 -13.63 9.47
CA LEU A 243 -19.91 -13.44 9.42
C LEU A 243 -19.49 -12.00 9.75
N THR A 244 -20.44 -11.08 9.93
CA THR A 244 -20.13 -9.71 10.36
C THR A 244 -19.87 -9.68 11.87
N PRO A 245 -18.76 -9.09 12.33
CA PRO A 245 -18.44 -9.09 13.76
C PRO A 245 -19.49 -8.34 14.60
N HIS A 246 -20.13 -7.29 14.07
CA HIS A 246 -21.13 -6.49 14.80
C HIS A 246 -22.13 -5.79 13.85
N PRO A 247 -23.45 -6.11 13.89
CA PRO A 247 -24.46 -5.54 12.99
C PRO A 247 -24.80 -4.05 13.22
N HIS A 248 -24.19 -3.37 14.21
CA HIS A 248 -24.58 -2.00 14.63
C HIS A 248 -23.42 -0.98 14.72
N ARG A 249 -22.29 -1.19 14.05
CA ARG A 249 -21.17 -0.22 14.06
C ARG A 249 -20.62 0.05 12.65
N PRO A 250 -20.72 1.28 12.11
CA PRO A 250 -19.96 1.68 10.92
C PRO A 250 -18.54 2.11 11.35
N LEU A 251 -17.44 1.99 10.61
CA LEU A 251 -17.08 1.30 9.37
C LEU A 251 -15.53 1.28 9.37
N GLY A 252 -14.93 0.11 9.17
CA GLY A 252 -13.55 -0.12 8.72
C GLY A 252 -13.63 -1.33 7.78
N PRO A 253 -12.70 -1.56 6.85
CA PRO A 253 -12.87 -2.55 5.79
C PRO A 253 -13.19 -3.92 6.38
N LEU A 254 -14.43 -4.36 6.14
CA LEU A 254 -15.09 -5.56 6.67
C LEU A 254 -14.52 -6.88 6.12
N HIS A 255 -13.36 -6.81 5.47
CA HIS A 255 -12.79 -7.89 4.67
C HIS A 255 -11.72 -8.70 5.40
N HIS A 256 -11.40 -8.33 6.64
CA HIS A 256 -10.55 -9.13 7.50
C HIS A 256 -11.43 -9.93 8.49
N PRO A 257 -11.22 -11.25 8.64
CA PRO A 257 -11.75 -11.95 9.80
C PRO A 257 -11.17 -11.29 11.05
N THR A 258 -12.03 -11.07 12.05
CA THR A 258 -11.58 -10.60 13.37
C THR A 258 -10.51 -11.56 13.89
N PRO A 259 -9.33 -11.07 14.31
CA PRO A 259 -8.38 -11.93 15.00
C PRO A 259 -9.02 -12.47 16.26
N THR A 260 -8.94 -13.78 16.46
CA THR A 260 -9.24 -14.42 17.75
C THR A 260 -8.40 -13.72 18.82
N PRO A 261 -8.98 -13.25 19.93
CA PRO A 261 -8.18 -12.66 20.99
C PRO A 261 -7.17 -13.70 21.47
N SER A 262 -5.89 -13.47 21.18
CA SER A 262 -4.82 -14.19 21.87
C SER A 262 -4.98 -13.93 23.37
N PRO A 263 -4.83 -14.95 24.23
CA PRO A 263 -4.91 -14.74 25.66
C PRO A 263 -3.78 -13.79 26.05
N HIS A 264 -4.13 -12.55 26.38
CA HIS A 264 -3.18 -11.65 27.00
C HIS A 264 -2.69 -12.30 28.29
N PRO A 265 -1.37 -12.32 28.55
CA PRO A 265 -0.91 -12.66 29.88
C PRO A 265 -1.51 -11.63 30.84
N THR A 266 -2.21 -12.13 31.84
CA THR A 266 -2.74 -11.35 32.96
C THR A 266 -1.62 -10.48 33.53
N ARG A 267 -1.77 -9.16 33.38
CA ARG A 267 -0.89 -8.20 34.04
C ARG A 267 -1.05 -8.39 35.55
N PRO A 268 0.02 -8.63 36.32
CA PRO A 268 -0.12 -8.73 37.77
C PRO A 268 -0.57 -7.38 38.33
N SER A 269 -1.55 -7.43 39.24
CA SER A 269 -2.04 -6.29 40.00
C SER A 269 -0.87 -5.56 40.67
N PRO A 270 -0.85 -4.21 40.69
CA PRO A 270 0.18 -3.48 41.41
C PRO A 270 0.06 -3.76 42.92
N PRO A 271 1.18 -3.80 43.67
CA PRO A 271 1.14 -3.99 45.11
C PRO A 271 0.38 -2.83 45.78
N LYS A 272 -0.54 -3.17 46.68
CA LYS A 272 -1.24 -2.21 47.54
C LYS A 272 -0.21 -1.60 48.50
N PHE A 273 0.16 -0.35 48.30
CA PHE A 273 0.84 0.44 49.33
C PHE A 273 -0.18 0.94 50.36
N PRO A 274 0.12 0.91 51.67
CA PRO A 274 -0.75 1.46 52.69
C PRO A 274 -0.86 2.98 52.55
N HIS A 275 -2.07 3.49 52.76
CA HIS A 275 -2.45 4.90 52.65
C HIS A 275 -1.52 5.83 53.43
N ALA A 276 -0.91 6.80 52.74
CA ALA A 276 -0.33 7.98 53.38
C ALA A 276 -1.47 8.95 53.78
N PRO A 277 -1.38 9.61 54.95
CA PRO A 277 -2.39 10.57 55.39
C PRO A 277 -2.33 11.87 54.56
N PRO A 278 -3.44 12.62 54.46
CA PRO A 278 -3.55 13.81 53.61
C PRO A 278 -2.69 14.98 54.14
N PRO A 279 -2.15 15.84 53.27
CA PRO A 279 -1.41 17.02 53.69
C PRO A 279 -2.36 18.12 54.21
N ASP A 280 -1.90 18.76 55.28
CA ASP A 280 -2.56 19.82 56.02
C ASP A 280 -2.71 21.11 55.17
N ARG A 281 -3.91 21.70 55.15
CA ARG A 281 -4.19 22.97 54.48
C ARG A 281 -3.82 24.11 55.42
N ARG A 282 -2.69 24.79 55.19
CA ARG A 282 -2.46 26.14 55.73
C ARG A 282 -1.73 27.06 54.74
N HIS A 283 -2.39 28.20 54.53
CA HIS A 283 -1.91 29.50 54.03
C HIS A 283 -1.52 29.69 52.56
N GLN A 284 -2.51 30.25 51.84
CA GLN A 284 -2.36 31.26 50.79
C GLN A 284 -1.43 32.41 51.25
N GLN A 285 -0.55 32.87 50.35
CA GLN A 285 -0.32 34.30 50.07
C GLN A 285 0.55 34.48 48.81
N GLN A 286 -0.04 35.09 47.78
CA GLN A 286 0.67 35.88 46.78
C GLN A 286 1.13 37.21 47.42
N PRO A 287 2.11 37.88 46.81
CA PRO A 287 1.80 39.25 46.44
C PRO A 287 2.15 39.58 44.98
N ASP A 288 1.27 40.43 44.49
CA ASP A 288 1.23 41.11 43.21
C ASP A 288 2.13 42.36 43.20
N THR A 289 2.22 43.00 42.03
CA THR A 289 2.56 44.42 41.73
C THR A 289 3.87 44.70 40.97
N GLY A 290 3.74 45.38 39.81
CA GLY A 290 4.84 46.13 39.21
C GLY A 290 4.75 46.58 37.74
N LYS A 291 3.65 47.25 37.34
CA LYS A 291 3.47 48.24 36.25
C LYS A 291 4.60 48.54 35.21
N SER A 292 4.23 48.39 33.91
CA SER A 292 4.37 49.27 32.69
C SER A 292 5.07 50.66 32.81
N PRO A 293 5.56 51.35 31.74
CA PRO A 293 4.95 51.42 30.38
C PRO A 293 5.83 51.72 29.12
N LEU A 294 5.15 51.67 27.95
CA LEU A 294 5.24 52.52 26.73
C LEU A 294 6.60 52.73 25.98
N CYS A 295 6.61 52.38 24.69
CA CYS A 295 6.81 53.38 23.64
C CYS A 295 6.33 52.92 22.24
N ARG A 296 5.58 53.82 21.59
CA ARG A 296 5.22 53.86 20.17
C ARG A 296 6.49 53.96 19.30
N THR A 297 6.42 53.57 18.03
CA THR A 297 6.49 54.49 16.87
C THR A 297 6.12 53.74 15.57
N GLN A 298 5.34 54.42 14.73
CA GLN A 298 4.85 54.05 13.40
C GLN A 298 5.94 54.14 12.32
N LEU A 299 5.69 53.56 11.14
CA LEU A 299 5.90 54.09 9.76
C LEU A 299 6.04 52.89 8.80
N THR A 300 4.98 52.41 8.14
CA THR A 300 4.45 52.78 6.80
C THR A 300 5.41 52.73 5.61
N HIS A 301 4.89 52.11 4.52
CA HIS A 301 5.24 52.22 3.09
C HIS A 301 6.49 51.43 2.59
N HIS A 302 6.53 50.77 1.43
CA HIS A 302 5.74 50.87 0.20
C HIS A 302 5.80 49.56 -0.61
N LEU A 303 4.75 49.31 -1.41
CA LEU A 303 4.71 48.38 -2.54
C LEU A 303 5.84 48.62 -3.56
N ASN A 304 6.28 47.56 -4.25
CA ASN A 304 6.19 47.55 -5.72
C ASN A 304 6.32 46.14 -6.31
N LEU A 305 5.40 45.88 -7.22
CA LEU A 305 5.22 44.70 -8.05
C LEU A 305 5.81 44.97 -9.44
N THR A 306 6.53 43.99 -10.00
CA THR A 306 6.62 43.63 -11.45
C THR A 306 7.36 44.58 -12.42
N PRO A 307 7.71 44.12 -13.64
CA PRO A 307 7.39 42.85 -14.34
C PRO A 307 8.38 41.72 -14.13
#